data_AF-A0A1J1LV40-F1
#
_entry.id   AF-A0A1J1LV40-F1
#
_cell.length_a   1.000
_cell.length_b   1.000
_cell.length_c   1.000
_cell.angle_alpha   90.00
_cell.angle_beta   90.00
_cell.angle_gamma   90.00
#
_symmetry.space_group_name_H-M   'P 1'
#
loop_
_entity.id
_entity.type
_entity.pdbx_description
1 polymer ?
#
loop_
_entity_poly.entity_id
_entity_poly.type
_entity_poly.pdbx_seq_one_letter_code
_entity_poly.pdbx_strand_id
1 'polypeptide(L)' 'MKKDLIIPQTCPHCEGKGYIEIRDCSGEIQREETCFFCEGTGEFIPEKDQSRITNLDSEQEDRSIKN' A
#
# COMPACT_ATOMS: atom_id res chain seq x y z
N MET A 1 11.36 11.37 -25.85
CA MET A 1 11.80 11.10 -24.47
C MET A 1 10.71 10.26 -23.82
N LYS A 2 10.92 8.96 -23.61
CA LYS A 2 9.93 8.12 -22.90
C LYS A 2 10.14 8.39 -21.41
N LYS A 3 9.22 9.13 -20.78
CA LYS A 3 9.21 9.24 -19.31
C LYS A 3 8.73 7.90 -18.80
N ASP A 4 9.63 7.18 -18.16
CA ASP A 4 9.25 6.02 -17.39
C ASP A 4 8.29 6.47 -16.29
N LEU A 5 7.04 6.04 -16.41
CA LEU A 5 6.01 6.34 -15.44
C LEU A 5 6.26 5.44 -14.23
N ILE A 6 6.96 5.96 -13.22
CA ILE A 6 7.08 5.31 -11.92
C ILE A 6 5.77 5.60 -11.19
N ILE A 7 4.96 4.57 -10.98
CA ILE A 7 3.72 4.70 -10.21
C ILE A 7 4.07 4.38 -8.75
N PRO A 8 4.13 5.38 -7.85
CA PRO A 8 4.36 5.14 -6.44
C PRO A 8 3.27 4.21 -5.91
N GLN A 9 3.66 3.21 -5.14
CA GLN A 9 2.74 2.27 -4.50
C GLN A 9 2.59 2.66 -3.03
N THR A 10 1.43 2.42 -2.44
CA THR A 10 1.24 2.63 -1.00
C THR A 10 2.21 1.73 -0.22
N CYS A 11 2.92 2.30 0.75
CA CYS A 11 3.81 1.52 1.60
C CYS A 11 2.99 0.49 2.41
N PRO A 12 3.24 -0.82 2.25
CA PRO A 12 2.46 -1.86 2.93
C PRO A 12 2.77 -1.94 4.43
N HIS A 13 3.91 -1.42 4.88
CA HIS A 13 4.31 -1.47 6.29
C HIS A 13 3.55 -0.48 7.17
N CYS A 14 3.23 0.70 6.63
CA CYS A 14 2.48 1.73 7.33
C CYS A 14 1.13 2.01 6.70
N GLU A 15 0.70 1.21 5.73
CA GLU A 15 -0.56 1.38 5.00
C GLU A 15 -0.76 2.81 4.45
N GLY A 16 0.33 3.44 3.99
CA GLY A 16 0.29 4.81 3.48
C GLY A 16 0.37 5.92 4.52
N LYS A 17 0.35 5.62 5.82
CA LYS A 17 0.38 6.63 6.89
C LYS A 17 1.70 7.40 6.98
N GLY A 18 2.81 6.77 6.60
CA GLY A 18 4.17 7.30 6.80
C GLY A 18 4.73 7.07 8.21
N TYR A 19 3.93 6.54 9.13
CA TYR A 19 4.36 6.22 10.50
C TYR A 19 3.71 4.92 10.99
N ILE A 20 4.29 4.34 12.04
CA ILE A 20 3.75 3.19 12.76
C ILE A 20 3.24 3.65 14.12
N GLU A 21 2.10 3.09 14.54
CA GLU A 21 1.52 3.34 15.85
C GLU A 21 1.94 2.24 16.82
N ILE A 22 2.56 2.64 17.92
CA ILE A 22 2.92 1.72 19.00
C ILE A 22 1.85 1.79 20.06
N ARG A 23 1.11 0.68 20.16
CA ARG A 23 -0.02 0.53 21.06
C ARG A 23 0.39 -0.26 22.29
N ASP A 24 -0.21 0.05 23.43
CA ASP A 24 -0.05 -0.75 24.63
C ASP A 24 -0.95 -2.00 24.60
N CYS A 25 -0.95 -2.78 25.69
CA CYS A 25 -1.79 -3.96 25.81
C CYS A 25 -3.30 -3.65 25.88
N SER A 26 -3.68 -2.39 26.13
CA SER A 26 -5.07 -1.94 26.09
C SER A 26 -5.53 -1.56 24.67
N GLY A 27 -4.57 -1.41 23.74
CA GLY A 27 -4.82 -1.02 22.36
C GLY A 27 -4.77 0.50 22.15
N GLU A 28 -4.54 1.29 23.19
CA GLU A 28 -4.39 2.73 23.11
C GLU A 28 -3.05 3.10 22.46
N ILE A 29 -3.05 4.15 21.63
CA ILE A 29 -1.84 4.63 20.96
C ILE A 29 -0.99 5.38 21.99
N GLN A 30 0.21 4.86 22.24
CA GLN A 30 1.15 5.49 23.18
C GLN A 30 2.14 6.42 22.45
N ARG A 31 2.53 6.06 21.23
CA ARG A 31 3.40 6.89 20.38
C ARG A 31 3.31 6.52 18.91
N GLU A 32 3.76 7.44 18.08
CA GLU A 32 3.97 7.25 16.65
C GLU A 32 5.47 7.31 16.36
N GLU A 33 5.96 6.42 15.50
CA GLU A 33 7.33 6.43 15.02
C GLU A 33 7.33 6.49 13.48
N THR A 34 8.24 7.27 12.90
CA THR A 34 8.36 7.36 11.43
C THR A 34 8.59 5.97 10.84
N CYS A 35 7.84 5.63 9.79
CA CYS A 35 7.97 4.34 9.14
C CYS A 35 9.35 4.23 8.49
N PHE A 36 10.16 3.30 8.98
CA PHE A 36 11.53 3.09 8.52
C PHE A 36 11.60 2.68 7.04
N PHE A 37 10.57 1.98 6.53
CA PHE A 37 10.58 1.43 5.16
C PHE A 37 10.29 2.46 4.07
N CYS A 38 9.44 3.44 4.36
CA CYS A 38 9.11 4.52 3.42
C CYS A 38 9.69 5.87 3.86
N GLU A 39 10.47 5.90 4.94
CA GLU A 39 11.10 7.09 5.52
C GLU A 39 10.11 8.24 5.75
N GLY A 40 8.86 7.93 6.10
CA GLY A 40 7.82 8.94 6.32
C GLY A 40 7.01 9.34 5.09
N THR A 41 7.35 8.87 3.89
CA THR A 41 6.65 9.27 2.66
C THR A 41 5.26 8.63 2.51
N GLY A 42 5.04 7.49 3.17
CA GLY A 42 3.82 6.69 2.96
C GLY A 42 3.83 5.91 1.64
N GLU A 43 4.85 6.08 0.81
CA GLU A 43 4.94 5.48 -0.53
C GLU A 43 6.17 4.59 -0.62
N PHE A 44 6.07 3.55 -1.44
CA PHE A 44 7.18 2.72 -1.86
C PHE A 44 7.33 2.90 -3.37
N ILE A 45 8.53 3.26 -3.80
CA ILE A 45 8.87 3.32 -5.21
C ILE A 45 9.40 1.92 -5.56
N PRO A 46 8.62 1.06 -6.23
CA PRO A 46 9.18 -0.19 -6.71
C PRO A 46 10.27 0.16 -7.72
N GLU A 47 11.52 -0.11 -7.36
CA GLU A 47 12.59 -0.18 -8.36
C GLU A 47 12.12 -1.19 -9.41
N LYS A 48 12.28 -0.83 -10.68
CA LYS A 48 11.75 -1.60 -11.82
C LYS A 48 12.36 -3.01 -11.87
N ASP A 49 11.82 -3.95 -11.10
CA ASP A 49 11.84 -5.35 -11.45
C ASP A 49 10.55 -5.63 -12.22
N GLN A 50 10.72 -5.68 -13.54
CA GLN A 50 9.70 -5.76 -14.58
C GLN A 50 8.92 -7.09 -14.61
N SER A 51 8.69 -7.72 -13.47
CA SER A 51 8.02 -9.01 -13.39
C SER A 51 7.04 -9.06 -12.22
N ARG A 52 5.85 -8.46 -12.42
CA ARG A 52 4.53 -8.97 -11.99
C ARG A 52 3.54 -7.81 -11.97
N ILE A 53 3.03 -7.48 -13.17
CA ILE A 53 1.71 -6.86 -13.28
C ILE A 53 0.72 -7.93 -12.78
N THR A 54 0.26 -7.83 -11.53
CA THR A 54 -0.96 -8.51 -11.12
C THR A 54 -2.11 -7.58 -11.47
N ASN A 55 -2.85 -7.95 -12.52
CA ASN A 55 -4.14 -7.34 -12.83
C ASN A 55 -5.02 -7.46 -11.59
N LEU A 56 -5.31 -6.33 -10.94
CA LEU A 56 -6.41 -6.20 -10.00
C LEU A 56 -7.48 -5.40 -10.74
N ASP A 57 -8.21 -6.09 -11.61
CA ASP A 57 -9.49 -5.59 -12.11
C ASP A 57 -10.50 -5.74 -10.96
N SER A 58 -10.73 -4.64 -10.25
CA SER A 58 -11.94 -4.41 -9.48
C SER A 58 -13.04 -3.94 -10.43
N GLU A 59 -14.11 -4.72 -10.58
CA GLU A 59 -15.47 -4.44 -11.12
C GLU A 59 -16.01 -5.80 -11.63
N GLN A 60 -17.22 -6.32 -11.37
CA GLN A 60 -18.48 -5.79 -10.87
C GLN A 60 -19.47 -6.97 -10.71
N GLU A 61 -20.60 -6.68 -10.07
CA GLU A 61 -21.66 -7.56 -9.58
C GLU A 61 -22.45 -8.39 -10.63
N ASP A 62 -23.21 -9.34 -10.07
CA ASP A 62 -24.52 -9.84 -10.55
C ASP A 62 -24.64 -10.67 -11.83
N ARG A 63 -24.84 -11.99 -11.65
CA ARG A 63 -26.01 -12.74 -12.15
C ARG A 63 -25.94 -14.21 -11.75
N SER A 64 -26.76 -14.61 -10.79
CA SER A 64 -27.25 -16.00 -10.70
C SER A 64 -28.78 -15.98 -10.77
N ILE A 65 -29.29 -15.97 -12.01
CA ILE A 65 -30.61 -16.51 -12.33
C ILE A 65 -30.37 -17.68 -13.29
N LYS A 66 -31.09 -18.78 -13.02
CA LYS A 66 -31.31 -20.03 -13.79
C LYS A 66 -30.37 -21.16 -13.37
N ASN A 67 -30.86 -22.34 -12.97
CA ASN A 67 -32.09 -23.02 -13.41
C ASN A 67 -33.12 -23.26 -12.31
#